data_AF-A0A7C7S516-F1
#
_entry.id   AF-A0A7C7S516-F1
#
_cell.length_a   1.000
_cell.length_b   1.000
_cell.length_c   1.000
_cell.angle_alpha   90.00
_cell.angle_beta   90.00
_cell.angle_gamma   90.00
#
_symmetry.space_group_name_H-M   'P 1'
#
loop_
_entity.id
_entity.type
_entity.pdbx_description
1 polymer ?
#
loop_
_entity_poly.entity_id
_entity_poly.type
_entity_poly.pdbx_seq_one_letter_code
_entity_poly.pdbx_strand_id
1 'polypeptide(L)'
;MGVSSACNAANRRAAQPAIAALDAYHADYGDYPLDLDTLIPEYLSASPQTVCNLPAALRWDAWYALDAGYMNWTIYDCGADGIRLIVPLMSSQFRQIYNPETGHWSVGDAFDGYCY
;
A
#
# COMPACT_ATOMS: atom_id res chain seq x y z
N MET A 1 -12.22 21.23 1.13
CA MET A 1 -11.05 20.42 0.73
C MET A 1 -10.67 19.59 1.93
N GLY A 2 -11.05 18.31 1.91
CA GLY A 2 -11.27 17.49 3.10
C GLY A 2 -10.08 16.65 3.52
N VAL A 3 -10.15 16.11 4.74
CA VAL A 3 -9.16 15.23 5.39
C VAL A 3 -8.61 14.13 4.45
N SER A 4 -9.44 13.63 3.53
CA SER A 4 -9.05 12.62 2.54
C SER A 4 -7.93 13.06 1.58
N SER A 5 -7.88 14.31 1.13
CA SER A 5 -6.84 14.77 0.20
C SER A 5 -5.47 14.91 0.87
N ALA A 6 -5.45 15.36 2.14
CA ALA A 6 -4.23 15.46 2.93
C ALA A 6 -3.67 14.07 3.28
N CYS A 7 -4.55 13.14 3.67
CA CYS A 7 -4.18 11.76 3.95
C CYS A 7 -3.63 11.03 2.73
N ASN A 8 -4.25 11.24 1.57
CA ASN A 8 -3.75 10.71 0.31
C ASN A 8 -2.33 11.20 0.02
N ALA A 9 -2.06 12.50 0.17
CA ALA A 9 -0.73 13.05 -0.07
C ALA A 9 0.32 12.51 0.92
N ALA A 10 -0.05 12.38 2.21
CA ALA A 10 0.84 11.86 3.24
C ALA A 10 1.25 10.40 2.99
N ASN A 11 0.29 9.53 2.68
CA ASN A 11 0.57 8.13 2.37
C ASN A 11 1.41 8.00 1.08
N ARG A 12 1.11 8.74 0.01
CA ARG A 12 1.93 8.73 -1.23
C ARG A 12 3.38 9.15 -0.99
N ARG A 13 3.59 10.11 -0.09
CA ARG A 13 4.94 10.55 0.30
C ARG A 13 5.66 9.48 1.10
N ALA A 14 4.97 8.81 2.01
CA ALA A 14 5.52 7.69 2.79
C ALA A 14 5.83 6.45 1.92
N ALA A 15 5.13 6.29 0.80
CA ALA A 15 5.34 5.19 -0.14
C ALA A 15 6.63 5.30 -0.96
N GLN A 16 7.18 6.51 -1.12
CA GLN A 16 8.27 6.77 -2.06
C GLN A 16 9.47 5.82 -1.91
N PRO A 17 9.95 5.48 -0.70
CA PRO A 17 11.04 4.53 -0.54
C PRO A 17 10.67 3.12 -1.01
N ALA A 18 9.44 2.67 -0.74
CA ALA A 18 8.99 1.35 -1.19
C ALA A 18 8.79 1.30 -2.70
N ILE A 19 8.31 2.37 -3.32
CA ILE A 19 8.20 2.47 -4.78
C ILE A 19 9.58 2.39 -5.44
N ALA A 20 10.55 3.18 -4.96
CA ALA A 20 11.91 3.13 -5.47
C ALA A 20 12.55 1.74 -5.28
N ALA A 21 12.26 1.06 -4.17
CA ALA A 21 12.73 -0.28 -3.91
C ALA A 21 12.11 -1.32 -4.86
N LEU A 22 10.81 -1.20 -5.16
CA LEU A 22 10.12 -2.04 -6.15
C LEU A 22 10.71 -1.84 -7.55
N ASP A 23 10.96 -0.59 -7.97
CA ASP A 23 11.54 -0.28 -9.26
C ASP A 23 12.97 -0.85 -9.38
N ALA A 24 13.77 -0.75 -8.32
CA ALA A 24 15.13 -1.30 -8.29
C ALA A 24 15.14 -2.82 -8.32
N TYR A 25 14.29 -3.49 -7.54
CA TYR A 25 14.14 -4.94 -7.59
C TYR A 25 13.71 -5.41 -8.98
N HIS A 26 12.74 -4.72 -9.59
CA HIS A 26 12.29 -5.05 -10.94
C HIS A 26 13.40 -4.87 -11.98
N ALA A 27 14.25 -3.85 -11.84
CA ALA A 27 15.39 -3.65 -12.72
C ALA A 27 16.43 -4.80 -12.64
N ASP A 28 16.61 -5.38 -11.45
CA ASP A 28 17.59 -6.45 -11.22
C ASP A 28 17.07 -7.84 -11.61
N TYR A 29 15.80 -8.12 -11.34
CA TYR A 29 15.22 -9.47 -11.51
C TYR A 29 14.23 -9.60 -12.67
N GLY A 30 13.75 -8.49 -13.23
CA GLY A 30 12.76 -8.47 -14.31
C GLY A 30 11.33 -8.79 -13.86
N ASP A 31 11.08 -8.89 -12.55
CA ASP A 31 9.77 -9.14 -11.94
C ASP A 31 9.64 -8.35 -10.63
N TYR A 32 8.43 -8.17 -10.12
CA TYR A 32 8.19 -7.55 -8.81
C TYR A 32 8.16 -8.61 -7.69
N PRO A 33 8.56 -8.26 -6.46
CA PRO A 33 8.45 -9.18 -5.34
C PRO A 33 6.98 -9.35 -4.92
N LEU A 34 6.65 -10.51 -4.34
CA LEU A 34 5.30 -10.80 -3.84
C LEU A 34 5.03 -10.23 -2.44
N ASP A 35 6.08 -9.78 -1.74
CA ASP A 35 6.01 -9.21 -0.41
C ASP A 35 7.05 -8.09 -0.20
N LEU A 36 6.77 -7.17 0.72
CA LEU A 36 7.69 -6.07 1.04
C LEU A 36 8.92 -6.53 1.83
N ASP A 37 8.84 -7.67 2.50
CA ASP A 37 9.95 -8.17 3.32
C ASP A 37 11.12 -8.65 2.45
N THR A 38 10.83 -9.09 1.23
CA THR A 38 11.81 -9.43 0.18
C THR A 38 12.68 -8.24 -0.22
N LEU A 39 12.16 -7.02 -0.09
CA LEU A 39 12.92 -5.80 -0.36
C LEU A 39 13.88 -5.44 0.79
N ILE A 40 13.71 -6.05 1.96
CA ILE A 40 14.46 -5.72 3.18
C ILE A 40 15.56 -6.75 3.41
N PRO A 41 16.80 -6.33 3.76
CA PRO A 41 17.26 -4.94 3.93
C PRO A 41 17.86 -4.32 2.65
N GLU A 42 17.91 -5.07 1.54
CA GLU A 42 18.75 -4.76 0.38
C GLU A 42 18.30 -3.53 -0.40
N TYR A 43 17.00 -3.43 -0.69
CA TYR A 43 16.39 -2.32 -1.43
C TYR A 43 15.68 -1.33 -0.50
N LEU A 44 15.28 -1.78 0.68
CA LEU A 44 14.51 -1.03 1.65
C LEU A 44 15.02 -1.31 3.08
N SER A 45 15.29 -0.28 3.88
CA SER A 45 15.83 -0.47 5.23
C SER A 45 14.83 -1.05 6.23
N ALA A 46 13.54 -0.75 6.04
CA ALA A 46 12.42 -1.26 6.83
C ALA A 46 11.10 -0.99 6.09
N SER A 47 10.06 -1.75 6.42
CA SER A 47 8.72 -1.54 5.85
C SER A 47 8.23 -0.11 6.13
N PRO A 48 7.68 0.61 5.13
CA PRO A 48 7.18 1.96 5.32
C PRO A 48 6.10 2.00 6.40
N GLN A 49 6.06 3.09 7.14
CA GLN A 49 5.04 3.31 8.16
C GLN A 49 3.81 3.95 7.51
N THR A 50 2.62 3.50 7.91
CA THR A 50 1.37 4.15 7.49
C THR A 50 1.21 5.48 8.21
N VAL A 51 1.08 6.58 7.46
CA VAL A 51 1.07 7.94 8.03
C VAL A 51 -0.35 8.46 8.24
N CYS A 52 -1.30 8.09 7.39
CA CYS A 52 -2.71 8.38 7.60
C CYS A 52 -3.58 7.11 7.62
N ASN A 53 -3.71 6.55 8.84
CA ASN A 53 -4.70 5.55 9.21
C ASN A 53 -5.39 6.03 10.49
N LEU A 54 -6.73 5.94 10.59
CA LEU A 54 -7.36 6.26 11.87
C LEU A 54 -6.91 5.23 12.92
N PRO A 55 -6.70 5.65 14.18
CA PRO A 55 -6.53 4.72 15.29
C PRO A 55 -7.67 3.70 15.32
N ALA A 56 -7.39 2.45 15.73
CA ALA A 56 -8.42 1.41 15.85
C ALA A 56 -9.63 1.88 16.67
N ALA A 57 -9.41 2.60 17.76
CA ALA A 57 -10.48 3.12 18.62
C ALA A 57 -11.42 4.15 17.94
N LEU A 58 -11.02 4.77 16.83
CA LEU A 58 -11.79 5.80 16.12
C LEU A 58 -12.42 5.28 14.82
N ARG A 59 -12.37 3.96 14.61
CA ARG A 59 -12.86 3.28 13.41
C ARG A 59 -14.18 2.59 13.71
N TRP A 60 -15.18 2.81 12.86
CA TRP A 60 -16.48 2.13 12.98
C TRP A 60 -16.38 0.63 12.66
N ASP A 61 -15.36 0.26 11.88
CA ASP A 61 -15.00 -1.10 11.46
C ASP A 61 -13.93 -1.74 12.36
N ALA A 62 -13.64 -1.16 13.53
CA ALA A 62 -12.62 -1.66 14.46
C ALA A 62 -12.84 -3.11 14.95
N TRP A 63 -14.10 -3.60 14.88
CA TRP A 63 -14.47 -4.98 15.20
C TRP A 63 -14.00 -5.98 14.15
N TYR A 64 -13.77 -5.54 12.91
CA TYR A 64 -12.92 -6.27 11.99
C TYR A 64 -11.50 -6.11 12.51
N ALA A 65 -11.10 -7.03 13.40
CA ALA A 65 -9.73 -7.26 13.78
C ALA A 65 -8.97 -7.70 12.53
N LEU A 66 -8.68 -6.73 11.68
CA LEU A 66 -7.83 -6.94 10.55
C LEU A 66 -6.44 -7.11 11.12
N ASP A 67 -5.86 -8.28 10.85
CA ASP A 67 -4.49 -8.62 11.17
C ASP A 67 -3.56 -7.43 10.95
N ALA A 68 -2.50 -7.33 11.75
CA ALA A 68 -1.54 -6.23 11.67
C ALA A 68 -1.04 -5.94 10.23
N GLY A 69 -1.07 -6.94 9.33
CA GLY A 69 -0.79 -6.76 7.90
C GLY A 69 -1.72 -5.77 7.18
N TYR A 70 -3.00 -5.73 7.51
CA TYR A 70 -3.98 -4.81 6.90
C TYR A 70 -3.91 -3.37 7.43
N MET A 71 -3.04 -3.11 8.39
CA MET A 71 -2.76 -1.77 8.91
C MET A 71 -1.53 -1.15 8.25
N ASN A 72 -0.75 -2.01 7.59
CA ASN A 72 0.55 -1.70 7.03
C ASN A 72 0.48 -1.72 5.50
N TRP A 73 1.60 -1.35 4.89
CA TRP A 73 1.78 -1.48 3.46
C TRP A 73 1.87 -2.96 3.09
N THR A 74 1.28 -3.35 1.96
CA THR A 74 1.30 -4.73 1.48
C THR A 74 1.35 -4.76 -0.04
N ILE A 75 2.01 -5.78 -0.59
CA ILE A 75 1.94 -6.09 -2.01
C ILE A 75 0.79 -7.08 -2.21
N TYR A 76 -0.08 -6.76 -3.16
CA TYR A 76 -1.16 -7.63 -3.58
C TYR A 76 -0.89 -8.10 -5.00
N ASP A 77 -0.87 -9.41 -5.19
CA ASP A 77 -0.70 -10.05 -6.49
C ASP A 77 -2.03 -10.14 -7.23
N CYS A 78 -2.11 -9.54 -8.41
CA CYS A 78 -3.26 -9.60 -9.30
C CYS A 78 -3.08 -10.60 -10.45
N GLY A 79 -2.07 -11.47 -10.37
CA GLY A 79 -1.74 -12.44 -11.40
C GLY A 79 -1.33 -11.75 -12.69
N ALA A 80 -2.14 -11.93 -13.74
CA ALA A 80 -1.83 -11.38 -15.07
C ALA A 80 -1.86 -9.84 -15.13
N ASP A 81 -2.52 -9.18 -14.18
CA ASP A 81 -2.61 -7.72 -14.11
C ASP A 81 -1.47 -7.08 -13.27
N GLY A 82 -0.46 -7.89 -12.89
CA GLY A 82 0.71 -7.48 -12.13
C GLY A 82 0.47 -7.35 -10.63
N ILE A 83 1.29 -6.56 -9.95
CA ILE A 83 1.15 -6.34 -8.50
C ILE A 83 0.53 -4.97 -8.17
N ARG A 84 0.08 -4.81 -6.93
CA ARG A 84 -0.39 -3.53 -6.37
C ARG A 84 0.26 -3.29 -5.02
N LEU A 85 0.79 -2.08 -4.80
CA LEU A 85 1.19 -1.62 -3.48
C LEU A 85 -0.02 -0.96 -2.81
N ILE A 86 -0.45 -1.51 -1.68
CA ILE A 86 -1.69 -1.13 -1.02
C ILE A 86 -1.40 -0.61 0.38
N VAL A 87 -2.09 0.47 0.76
CA VAL A 87 -2.08 1.01 2.13
C VAL A 87 -3.49 1.42 2.57
N PRO A 88 -3.84 1.26 3.85
CA PRO A 88 -5.08 1.80 4.40
C PRO A 88 -5.17 3.32 4.26
N LEU A 89 -6.38 3.83 4.00
CA LEU A 89 -6.69 5.25 3.95
C LEU A 89 -7.85 5.54 4.89
N MET A 90 -7.58 6.23 6.00
CA MET A 90 -8.57 6.64 7.01
C MET A 90 -9.30 5.48 7.72
N SER A 91 -9.96 4.54 7.02
CA SER A 91 -10.57 3.34 7.59
C SER A 91 -9.95 2.08 7.01
N SER A 92 -10.48 0.91 7.38
CA SER A 92 -10.04 -0.33 6.77
C SER A 92 -10.68 -0.64 5.42
N GLN A 93 -11.83 -0.04 5.15
CA GLN A 93 -12.54 -0.19 3.88
C GLN A 93 -11.82 0.51 2.73
N PHE A 94 -11.40 1.76 2.94
CA PHE A 94 -10.74 2.53 1.89
C PHE A 94 -9.25 2.23 1.86
N ARG A 95 -8.75 1.90 0.67
CA ARG A 95 -7.34 1.67 0.38
C ARG A 95 -6.85 2.69 -0.61
N GLN A 96 -5.62 3.15 -0.40
CA GLN A 96 -4.87 3.80 -1.45
C GLN A 96 -4.02 2.73 -2.14
N ILE A 97 -4.07 2.73 -3.47
CA ILE A 97 -3.53 1.66 -4.30
C ILE A 97 -2.57 2.31 -5.30
N TYR A 98 -1.36 1.76 -5.41
CA TYR A 98 -0.37 2.15 -6.40
C TYR A 98 -0.11 0.98 -7.35
N ASN A 99 -0.21 1.25 -8.64
CA ASN A 99 0.19 0.31 -9.69
C ASN A 99 1.62 0.67 -10.14
N PRO A 100 2.62 -0.18 -9.85
CA PRO A 100 4.01 0.11 -10.17
C PRO A 100 4.32 0.06 -11.67
N GLU A 101 3.56 -0.72 -12.46
CA GLU A 101 3.76 -0.80 -13.91
C GLU A 101 3.34 0.50 -14.63
N THR A 102 2.29 1.16 -14.13
CA THR A 102 1.76 2.39 -14.75
C THR A 102 2.15 3.67 -14.00
N GLY A 103 2.64 3.55 -12.77
CA GLY A 103 2.88 4.68 -11.88
C GLY A 103 1.61 5.38 -11.38
N HIS A 104 0.44 4.79 -11.60
CA HIS A 104 -0.84 5.40 -11.28
C HIS A 104 -1.28 5.13 -9.84
N TRP A 105 -1.91 6.14 -9.23
CA TRP A 105 -2.53 6.04 -7.92
C TRP A 105 -4.05 6.06 -8.03
N SER A 106 -4.70 5.12 -7.35
CA SER A 106 -6.15 5.09 -7.18
C SER A 106 -6.53 4.99 -5.71
N VAL A 107 -7.83 5.12 -5.44
CA VAL A 107 -8.45 4.82 -4.15
C VAL A 107 -9.52 3.78 -4.41
N GLY A 108 -9.56 2.74 -3.58
CA GLY A 108 -10.46 1.61 -3.72
C GLY A 108 -11.17 1.24 -2.45
N ASP A 109 -12.24 0.49 -2.63
CA ASP A 109 -12.92 -0.22 -1.56
C ASP A 109 -12.36 -1.65 -1.49
N ALA A 110 -12.05 -2.12 -0.29
CA ALA A 110 -11.63 -3.50 -0.05
C ALA A 110 -12.63 -4.55 -0.55
N PHE A 111 -13.92 -4.21 -0.68
CA PHE A 111 -14.96 -5.08 -1.20
C PHE A 111 -15.00 -5.17 -2.73
N ASP A 112 -14.46 -4.16 -3.43
CA ASP A 112 -14.44 -4.10 -4.89
C ASP A 112 -13.19 -4.77 -5.48
N GLY A 113 -12.22 -5.15 -4.63
CA GLY A 113 -10.93 -5.68 -5.03
C GLY A 113 -9.90 -4.60 -5.34
N TYR A 114 -8.70 -5.00 -5.77
CA TYR A 114 -7.56 -4.09 -5.92
C TYR A 114 -6.92 -4.08 -7.31
N CYS A 115 -7.36 -4.97 -8.19
CA CYS A 115 -6.68 -5.31 -9.46
C CYS A 115 -7.11 -4.48 -10.67
N TYR A 116 -7.37 -3.21 -10.46
CA TYR A 116 -7.73 -2.28 -11.52
C TYR A 116 -6.68 -1.17 -11.69
#